data_AF-A0A968TM88-F1
#
_entry.id   AF-A0A968TM88-F1
#
_cell.length_a   1.000
_cell.length_b   1.000
_cell.length_c   1.000
_cell.angle_alpha   90.00
_cell.angle_beta   90.00
_cell.angle_gamma   90.00
#
_symmetry.space_group_name_H-M   'P 1'
#
loop_
_entity.id
_entity.type
_entity.pdbx_description
1 polymer ?
#
loop_
_entity_poly.entity_id
_entity_poly.type
_entity_poly.pdbx_seq_one_letter_code
_entity_poly.pdbx_strand_id
1 'polypeptide(L)'
;MTNTFANPLRALAFFLLIFSVACTTSRKAEEQPAAPIASEEDPLKNTRLLQDRLGMIREPDDLGFQEKSFNPCSHGRAPAQGCKNQYFTVVHFQLLCRDSEGSVSTVPLRLAPITSDRVSWKVGGRSGGTRTDKDGYGQLAVLSERSTRGQRLILRIGPQFVGLTVNEVSKIVLPKNFCRG
;
A
#
# COMPACT_ATOMS: atom_id res chain seq x y z
N MET A 1 19.93 54.10 -10.11
CA MET A 1 18.46 54.09 -9.96
C MET A 1 18.11 52.94 -9.00
N THR A 2 18.53 52.92 -7.74
CA THR A 2 18.11 53.75 -6.58
C THR A 2 16.60 53.98 -6.54
N ASN A 3 15.90 53.25 -5.69
CA ASN A 3 14.79 53.80 -4.92
C ASN A 3 14.71 53.14 -3.55
N THR A 4 14.49 54.02 -2.58
CA THR A 4 14.71 53.96 -1.14
C THR A 4 13.39 54.38 -0.52
N PHE A 5 12.86 53.63 0.46
CA PHE A 5 11.87 54.07 1.46
C PHE A 5 12.05 53.13 2.66
N ALA A 6 12.60 53.46 3.83
CA ALA A 6 12.41 54.56 4.78
C ALA A 6 11.05 54.52 5.52
N ASN A 7 11.01 53.79 6.66
CA ASN A 7 10.65 54.21 8.05
C ASN A 7 9.31 54.97 8.31
N PRO A 8 8.82 55.20 9.56
CA PRO A 8 9.27 54.78 10.90
C PRO A 8 8.16 54.48 11.96
N LEU A 9 8.62 54.17 13.19
CA LEU A 9 8.17 54.70 14.50
C LEU A 9 6.87 54.24 15.20
N ARG A 10 7.05 54.10 16.54
CA ARG A 10 6.10 54.20 17.68
C ARG A 10 5.51 52.86 18.17
N ALA A 11 5.46 52.57 19.47
CA ALA A 11 5.89 53.28 20.66
C ALA A 11 5.74 52.40 21.92
N LEU A 12 6.40 52.84 22.98
CA LEU A 12 5.98 52.76 24.38
C LEU A 12 5.99 51.39 25.09
N ALA A 13 7.11 51.15 25.78
CA ALA A 13 7.13 50.41 27.03
C ALA A 13 6.93 51.41 28.19
N PHE A 14 5.93 51.20 29.05
CA PHE A 14 5.95 51.70 30.43
C PHE A 14 5.06 50.84 31.34
N PHE A 15 5.64 50.58 32.52
CA PHE A 15 5.17 49.82 33.68
C PHE A 15 3.72 50.02 34.10
N LEU A 16 3.07 48.94 34.56
CA LEU A 16 2.19 49.00 35.75
C LEU A 16 2.02 47.61 36.40
N LEU A 17 2.72 47.45 37.52
CA LEU A 17 2.50 46.43 38.55
C LEU A 17 1.19 46.75 39.28
N ILE A 18 0.22 45.83 39.25
CA ILE A 18 -0.87 45.80 40.23
C ILE A 18 -0.96 44.38 40.78
N PHE A 19 -0.50 44.23 42.02
CA PHE A 19 -0.82 43.10 42.88
C PHE A 19 -2.33 43.06 43.13
N SER A 20 -2.98 41.94 42.82
CA SER A 20 -4.24 41.56 43.47
C SER A 20 -4.16 40.11 43.90
N VAL A 21 -3.97 39.97 45.22
CA VAL A 21 -4.20 38.78 46.03
C VAL A 21 -5.70 38.52 46.05
N ALA A 22 -6.16 37.30 45.70
CA ALA A 22 -7.20 36.58 46.44
C ALA A 22 -7.66 35.27 45.77
N CYS A 23 -7.76 34.25 46.63
CA CYS A 23 -8.65 33.09 46.59
C CYS A 23 -8.42 31.98 45.55
N THR A 24 -7.57 31.06 46.00
CA THR A 24 -7.72 29.61 45.88
C THR A 24 -9.18 29.13 46.00
N THR A 25 -9.71 28.59 44.91
CA THR A 25 -10.60 27.42 44.97
C THR A 25 -10.04 26.38 44.01
N SER A 26 -9.31 25.42 44.58
CA SER A 26 -8.82 24.25 43.86
C SER A 26 -10.03 23.37 43.53
N ARG A 27 -10.61 23.54 42.34
CA ARG A 27 -11.52 22.54 41.79
C ARG A 27 -10.65 21.39 41.33
N LYS A 28 -10.66 20.33 42.13
CA LYS A 28 -10.24 18.99 41.73
C LYS A 28 -10.94 18.68 40.40
N ALA A 29 -10.19 18.75 39.30
CA ALA A 29 -10.69 18.30 38.01
C ALA A 29 -10.99 16.82 38.18
N GLU A 30 -12.28 16.50 38.15
CA GLU A 30 -12.75 15.14 38.07
C GLU A 30 -12.25 14.59 36.74
N GLU A 31 -11.26 13.71 36.83
CA GLU A 31 -10.73 12.94 35.71
C GLU A 31 -11.85 12.05 35.21
N GLN A 32 -12.65 12.62 34.31
CA GLN A 32 -13.64 11.92 33.54
C GLN A 32 -12.90 10.77 32.85
N PRO A 33 -13.23 9.50 33.09
CA PRO A 33 -12.56 8.39 32.42
C PRO A 33 -12.71 8.64 30.93
N ALA A 34 -11.59 8.91 30.25
CA ALA A 34 -11.57 9.03 28.81
C ALA A 34 -12.17 7.73 28.29
N ALA A 35 -13.37 7.82 27.72
CA ALA A 35 -13.98 6.69 27.04
C ALA A 35 -12.92 6.08 26.13
N PRO A 36 -12.78 4.73 26.09
CA PRO A 36 -11.77 4.11 25.25
C PRO A 36 -11.97 4.66 23.85
N ILE A 37 -11.01 5.44 23.36
CA ILE A 37 -10.98 5.93 21.99
C ILE A 37 -10.96 4.65 21.18
N ALA A 38 -12.13 4.25 20.66
CA ALA A 38 -12.23 3.15 19.73
C ALA A 38 -11.22 3.49 18.64
N SER A 39 -10.16 2.68 18.54
CA SER A 39 -9.19 2.83 17.48
C SER A 39 -9.99 2.62 16.21
N GLU A 40 -10.36 3.71 15.52
CA GLU A 40 -10.93 3.63 14.19
C GLU A 40 -9.89 2.93 13.32
N GLU A 41 -10.08 1.62 13.11
CA GLU A 41 -9.23 0.86 12.24
C GLU A 41 -9.31 1.49 10.85
N ASP A 42 -8.17 1.91 10.32
CA ASP A 42 -8.11 2.52 9.00
C ASP A 42 -8.83 1.61 7.99
N PRO A 43 -9.96 2.06 7.39
CA PRO A 43 -10.79 1.22 6.54
C PRO A 43 -10.05 0.73 5.29
N LEU A 44 -8.90 1.33 4.97
CA LEU A 44 -8.03 0.91 3.88
C LEU A 44 -7.15 -0.30 4.21
N LYS A 45 -7.11 -0.77 5.48
CA LYS A 45 -6.40 -2.00 5.86
C LYS A 45 -7.05 -3.25 5.26
N ASN A 46 -8.37 -3.24 5.05
CA ASN A 46 -9.07 -4.34 4.39
C ASN A 46 -9.00 -4.16 2.86
N THR A 47 -7.92 -4.69 2.27
CA THR A 47 -7.67 -4.59 0.83
C THR A 47 -8.76 -5.24 -0.01
N ARG A 48 -9.43 -6.30 0.48
CA ARG A 48 -10.52 -6.96 -0.24
C ARG A 48 -11.77 -6.08 -0.32
N LEU A 49 -12.16 -5.46 0.79
CA LEU A 49 -13.28 -4.52 0.82
C LEU A 49 -13.00 -3.29 -0.06
N LEU A 50 -11.77 -2.78 -0.03
CA LEU A 50 -11.37 -1.66 -0.88
C LEU A 50 -11.40 -2.05 -2.37
N GLN A 51 -10.91 -3.24 -2.72
CA GLN A 51 -10.96 -3.77 -4.09
C GLN A 51 -12.40 -3.83 -4.63
N ASP A 52 -13.35 -4.24 -3.79
CA ASP A 52 -14.78 -4.28 -4.11
C ASP A 52 -15.36 -2.89 -4.35
N ARG A 53 -15.14 -1.96 -3.40
CA ARG A 53 -15.58 -0.55 -3.53
C ARG A 53 -15.02 0.16 -4.75
N LEU A 54 -13.79 -0.20 -5.16
CA LEU A 54 -13.16 0.35 -6.35
C LEU A 54 -13.58 -0.37 -7.64
N GLY A 55 -14.43 -1.41 -7.57
CA GLY A 55 -14.86 -2.19 -8.74
C GLY A 55 -13.68 -2.84 -9.45
N MET A 56 -12.82 -3.50 -8.67
CA MET A 56 -11.60 -4.18 -9.13
C MET A 56 -11.60 -5.67 -8.81
N ILE A 57 -12.77 -6.23 -8.46
CA ILE A 57 -12.95 -7.66 -8.24
C ILE A 57 -13.00 -8.34 -9.60
N ARG A 58 -12.20 -9.41 -9.75
CA ARG A 58 -12.09 -10.19 -10.98
C ARG A 58 -12.01 -11.67 -10.63
N GLU A 59 -12.34 -12.51 -11.60
CA GLU A 59 -12.19 -13.96 -11.46
C GLU A 59 -10.70 -14.34 -11.36
N PRO A 60 -10.36 -15.47 -10.71
CA PRO A 60 -8.97 -15.90 -10.55
C PRO A 60 -8.21 -16.06 -11.88
N ASP A 61 -8.90 -16.46 -12.94
CA ASP A 61 -8.36 -16.70 -14.29
C ASP A 61 -8.30 -15.45 -15.18
N ASP A 62 -8.90 -14.33 -14.75
CA ASP A 62 -8.74 -13.01 -15.37
C ASP A 62 -7.38 -12.40 -14.98
N LEU A 63 -6.34 -12.97 -15.59
CA LEU A 63 -4.94 -12.63 -15.36
C LEU A 63 -4.64 -11.19 -15.80
N GLY A 64 -3.73 -10.55 -15.08
CA GLY A 64 -3.20 -9.26 -15.48
C GLY A 64 -3.12 -8.23 -14.37
N PHE A 65 -2.68 -7.04 -14.77
CA PHE A 65 -2.50 -5.88 -13.93
C PHE A 65 -3.69 -4.92 -14.02
N GLN A 66 -4.19 -4.50 -12.87
CA GLN A 66 -5.17 -3.42 -12.77
C GLN A 66 -4.73 -2.42 -11.70
N GLU A 67 -4.87 -1.13 -11.99
CA GLU A 67 -4.56 -0.06 -11.03
C GLU A 67 -5.61 1.04 -11.15
N LYS A 68 -6.07 1.55 -10.00
CA LYS A 68 -6.92 2.75 -9.94
C LYS A 68 -6.32 3.75 -8.96
N SER A 69 -6.34 5.02 -9.34
CA SER A 69 -6.12 6.10 -8.38
C SER A 69 -7.43 6.41 -7.65
N PHE A 70 -7.34 6.76 -6.37
CA PHE A 70 -8.49 7.10 -5.55
C PHE A 70 -8.09 8.07 -4.43
N ASN A 71 -9.08 8.77 -3.87
CA ASN A 71 -8.89 9.64 -2.71
C ASN A 71 -9.28 8.87 -1.43
N PRO A 72 -8.36 8.58 -0.51
CA PRO A 72 -8.66 7.85 0.73
C PRO A 72 -9.86 8.37 1.54
N CYS A 73 -10.10 9.68 1.51
CA CYS A 73 -11.14 10.31 2.32
C CYS A 73 -12.55 10.10 1.76
N SER A 74 -12.70 9.85 0.45
CA SER A 74 -13.98 9.37 -0.09
C SER A 74 -14.29 7.92 0.27
N HIS A 75 -13.37 7.23 0.96
CA HIS A 75 -13.51 5.84 1.39
C HIS A 75 -13.35 5.65 2.90
N GLY A 76 -13.56 6.70 3.69
CA GLY A 76 -13.66 6.63 5.15
C GLY A 76 -12.38 6.95 5.92
N ARG A 77 -11.29 7.35 5.25
CA ARG A 77 -10.11 7.89 5.96
C ARG A 77 -10.42 9.29 6.50
N ALA A 78 -10.11 9.55 7.77
CA ALA A 78 -10.27 10.87 8.36
C ALA A 78 -9.35 11.91 7.69
N PRO A 79 -9.81 13.14 7.41
CA PRO A 79 -8.99 14.16 6.73
C PRO A 79 -7.66 14.49 7.43
N ALA A 80 -7.64 14.44 8.76
CA ALA A 80 -6.45 14.66 9.57
C ALA A 80 -5.32 13.65 9.31
N GLN A 81 -5.65 12.47 8.76
CA GLN A 81 -4.68 11.42 8.40
C GLN A 81 -4.11 11.60 6.98
N GLY A 82 -4.56 12.62 6.25
CA GLY A 82 -4.11 12.93 4.90
C GLY A 82 -4.91 12.23 3.80
N CYS A 83 -5.43 13.04 2.87
CA CYS A 83 -6.27 12.62 1.74
C CYS A 83 -5.53 12.65 0.40
N LYS A 84 -4.20 12.58 0.40
CA LYS A 84 -3.44 12.59 -0.87
C LYS A 84 -3.90 11.41 -1.72
N ASN A 85 -4.05 11.62 -3.03
CA ASN A 85 -4.41 10.56 -3.95
C ASN A 85 -3.46 9.37 -3.76
N GLN A 86 -4.04 8.18 -3.67
CA GLN A 86 -3.34 6.91 -3.58
C GLN A 86 -3.67 6.05 -4.79
N TYR A 87 -2.85 5.04 -5.01
CA TYR A 87 -3.03 4.04 -6.06
C TYR A 87 -3.32 2.70 -5.38
N PHE A 88 -4.38 2.03 -5.83
CA PHE A 88 -4.68 0.66 -5.47
C PHE A 88 -4.41 -0.22 -6.68
N THR A 89 -3.51 -1.18 -6.51
CA THR A 89 -3.09 -2.09 -7.57
C THR A 89 -3.46 -3.51 -7.20
N VAL A 90 -4.00 -4.23 -8.18
CA VAL A 90 -4.28 -5.66 -8.09
C VAL A 90 -3.59 -6.36 -9.26
N VAL A 91 -2.87 -7.44 -8.95
CA VAL A 91 -2.25 -8.30 -9.96
C VAL A 91 -2.76 -9.72 -9.76
N HIS A 92 -3.38 -10.26 -10.80
CA HIS A 92 -3.73 -11.67 -10.91
C HIS A 92 -2.67 -12.34 -11.79
N PHE A 93 -2.08 -13.43 -11.30
CA PHE A 93 -1.01 -14.13 -11.99
C PHE A 93 -1.20 -15.64 -11.89
N GLN A 94 -0.65 -16.37 -12.86
CA GLN A 94 -0.55 -17.82 -12.81
C GLN A 94 0.91 -18.25 -12.77
N LEU A 95 1.29 -19.06 -11.78
CA LEU A 95 2.61 -19.68 -11.71
C LEU A 95 2.56 -21.08 -12.28
N LEU A 96 3.36 -21.30 -13.30
CA LEU A 96 3.49 -22.56 -14.01
C LEU A 96 4.94 -23.03 -13.99
N CYS A 97 5.13 -24.33 -13.90
CA CYS A 97 6.41 -24.99 -13.97
C CYS A 97 6.57 -25.70 -15.30
N ARG A 98 7.76 -25.62 -15.89
CA ARG A 98 8.15 -26.50 -17.01
C ARG A 98 9.17 -27.53 -16.56
N ASP A 99 9.10 -28.71 -17.15
CA ASP A 99 9.96 -29.86 -16.82
C ASP A 99 11.41 -29.73 -17.33
N SER A 100 11.70 -28.71 -18.14
CA SER A 100 13.02 -28.45 -18.71
C SER A 100 13.83 -27.43 -17.88
N GLU A 101 15.14 -27.62 -17.85
CA GLU A 101 16.10 -26.61 -17.39
C GLU A 101 16.57 -25.72 -18.55
N GLY A 102 17.20 -24.56 -18.27
CA GLY A 102 17.79 -23.68 -19.30
C GLY A 102 16.79 -22.91 -20.17
N SER A 103 17.24 -22.12 -21.13
CA SER A 103 16.36 -21.38 -22.07
C SER A 103 15.71 -22.35 -23.07
N VAL A 104 14.42 -22.18 -23.36
CA VAL A 104 13.72 -22.97 -24.39
C VAL A 104 13.30 -22.07 -25.55
N SER A 105 13.47 -22.56 -26.77
CA SER A 105 12.98 -21.90 -27.99
C SER A 105 11.47 -22.08 -28.20
N THR A 106 10.87 -23.08 -27.55
CA THR A 106 9.43 -23.38 -27.65
C THR A 106 8.88 -23.67 -26.27
N VAL A 107 7.74 -23.06 -25.92
CA VAL A 107 7.08 -23.33 -24.65
C VAL A 107 6.57 -24.78 -24.65
N PRO A 108 6.96 -25.62 -23.67
CA PRO A 108 6.50 -27.00 -23.62
C PRO A 108 4.97 -27.09 -23.53
N LEU A 109 4.40 -28.09 -24.21
CA LEU A 109 2.95 -28.37 -24.17
C LEU A 109 2.44 -28.77 -22.78
N ARG A 110 3.33 -29.29 -21.91
CA ARG A 110 3.01 -29.69 -20.55
C ARG A 110 3.64 -28.70 -19.57
N LEU A 111 2.79 -27.97 -18.87
CA LEU A 111 3.16 -27.09 -17.78
C LEU A 111 2.43 -27.56 -16.52
N ALA A 112 3.14 -27.70 -15.41
CA ALA A 112 2.56 -28.08 -14.13
C ALA A 112 2.28 -26.84 -13.30
N PRO A 113 1.07 -26.63 -12.78
CA PRO A 113 0.79 -25.53 -11.85
C PRO A 113 1.70 -25.55 -10.62
N ILE A 114 2.12 -24.37 -10.16
CA ILE A 114 2.86 -24.23 -8.91
C ILE A 114 1.87 -23.83 -7.81
N THR A 115 1.55 -24.77 -6.94
CA THR A 115 0.75 -24.54 -5.74
C THR A 115 1.67 -24.24 -4.55
N SER A 116 1.43 -23.13 -3.86
CA SER A 116 2.25 -22.70 -2.74
C SER A 116 1.43 -21.89 -1.75
N ASP A 117 1.53 -22.24 -0.46
CA ASP A 117 0.90 -21.49 0.63
C ASP A 117 1.61 -20.16 0.94
N ARG A 118 2.81 -19.96 0.40
CA ARG A 118 3.63 -18.77 0.68
C ARG A 118 4.42 -18.33 -0.55
N VAL A 119 3.85 -17.36 -1.25
CA VAL A 119 4.51 -16.57 -2.29
C VAL A 119 4.75 -15.16 -1.75
N SER A 120 6.00 -14.83 -1.47
CA SER A 120 6.37 -13.46 -1.07
C SER A 120 6.52 -12.59 -2.31
N TRP A 121 6.06 -11.34 -2.25
CA TRP A 121 6.15 -10.42 -3.37
C TRP A 121 6.74 -9.06 -2.95
N LYS A 122 7.36 -8.35 -3.90
CA LYS A 122 7.83 -6.98 -3.76
C LYS A 122 7.55 -6.19 -5.04
N VAL A 123 6.97 -5.00 -4.92
CA VAL A 123 6.72 -4.08 -6.05
C VAL A 123 6.71 -2.64 -5.55
N GLY A 124 7.40 -1.73 -6.24
CA GLY A 124 7.39 -0.30 -5.92
C GLY A 124 7.77 0.03 -4.47
N GLY A 125 8.70 -0.73 -3.87
CA GLY A 125 9.12 -0.57 -2.47
C GLY A 125 8.16 -1.15 -1.42
N ARG A 126 7.00 -1.68 -1.84
CA ARG A 126 6.06 -2.43 -1.00
C ARG A 126 6.34 -3.93 -1.10
N SER A 127 5.99 -4.66 -0.05
CA SER A 127 6.10 -6.13 -0.01
C SER A 127 4.94 -6.75 0.73
N GLY A 128 4.68 -8.02 0.46
CA GLY A 128 3.66 -8.81 1.15
C GLY A 128 3.78 -10.29 0.83
N GLY A 129 2.78 -11.04 1.27
CA GLY A 129 2.62 -12.46 0.96
C GLY A 129 1.31 -12.71 0.22
N THR A 130 1.27 -13.80 -0.53
CA THR A 130 0.06 -14.40 -1.09
C THR A 130 0.26 -15.91 -1.19
N ARG A 131 -0.72 -16.61 -1.76
CA ARG A 131 -0.69 -18.04 -2.06
C ARG A 131 -1.11 -18.26 -3.51
N THR A 132 -0.78 -19.42 -4.05
CA THR A 132 -1.35 -19.91 -5.30
C THR A 132 -2.25 -21.11 -5.04
N ASP A 133 -3.32 -21.25 -5.84
CA ASP A 133 -4.23 -22.37 -5.76
C ASP A 133 -3.71 -23.63 -6.50
N LYS A 134 -4.57 -24.64 -6.63
CA LYS A 134 -4.27 -25.92 -7.32
C LYS A 134 -3.96 -25.76 -8.81
N ASP A 135 -4.43 -24.67 -9.42
CA ASP A 135 -4.24 -24.36 -10.84
C ASP A 135 -3.15 -23.28 -11.03
N GLY A 136 -2.48 -22.91 -9.93
CA GLY A 136 -1.34 -22.00 -9.90
C GLY A 136 -1.72 -20.52 -9.88
N TYR A 137 -3.01 -20.18 -9.74
CA TYR A 137 -3.47 -18.80 -9.72
C TYR A 137 -3.23 -18.15 -8.36
N GLY A 138 -2.72 -16.93 -8.39
CA GLY A 138 -2.49 -16.11 -7.21
C GLY A 138 -2.89 -14.66 -7.46
N GLN A 139 -3.12 -13.94 -6.38
CA GLN A 139 -3.46 -12.53 -6.40
C GLN A 139 -2.62 -11.76 -5.39
N LEU A 140 -2.16 -10.57 -5.74
CA LEU A 140 -1.68 -9.59 -4.76
C LEU A 140 -2.44 -8.27 -4.92
N ALA A 141 -2.59 -7.56 -3.80
CA ALA A 141 -3.18 -6.25 -3.74
C ALA A 141 -2.26 -5.31 -2.95
N VAL A 142 -2.04 -4.10 -3.44
CA VAL A 142 -1.11 -3.15 -2.82
C VAL A 142 -1.64 -1.72 -2.88
N LEU A 143 -1.40 -0.99 -1.80
CA LEU A 143 -1.62 0.45 -1.67
C LEU A 143 -0.29 1.20 -1.79
N SER A 144 -0.25 2.20 -2.65
CA SER A 144 0.94 3.02 -2.87
C SER A 144 0.61 4.50 -3.07
N GLU A 145 1.56 5.36 -2.75
CA GLU A 145 1.46 6.82 -2.97
C GLU A 145 1.75 7.20 -4.42
N ARG A 146 2.40 6.30 -5.18
CA ARG A 146 2.76 6.47 -6.58
C ARG A 146 2.26 5.27 -7.38
N SER A 147 2.04 5.47 -8.67
CA SER A 147 1.71 4.37 -9.57
C SER A 147 2.80 3.29 -9.53
N THR A 148 2.34 2.05 -9.50
CA THR A 148 3.17 0.85 -9.58
C THR A 148 3.36 0.39 -11.02
N ARG A 149 2.64 0.98 -11.99
CA ARG A 149 2.78 0.66 -13.41
C ARG A 149 4.24 0.78 -13.87
N GLY A 150 4.72 -0.22 -14.60
CA GLY A 150 6.11 -0.27 -15.06
C GLY A 150 7.15 -0.58 -13.98
N GLN A 151 6.75 -0.73 -12.71
CA GLN A 151 7.68 -1.14 -11.64
C GLN A 151 7.97 -2.64 -11.73
N ARG A 152 9.14 -3.03 -11.22
CA ARG A 152 9.54 -4.44 -11.13
C ARG A 152 8.77 -5.15 -10.01
N LEU A 153 7.99 -6.16 -10.39
CA LEU A 153 7.42 -7.15 -9.48
C LEU A 153 8.44 -8.27 -9.26
N ILE A 154 8.79 -8.54 -8.01
CA ILE A 154 9.60 -9.69 -7.62
C ILE A 154 8.69 -10.67 -6.89
N LEU A 155 8.60 -11.91 -7.37
CA LEU A 155 7.92 -13.01 -6.69
C LEU A 155 8.98 -13.98 -6.15
N ARG A 156 8.74 -14.53 -4.96
CA ARG A 156 9.68 -15.41 -4.26
C ARG A 156 8.96 -16.60 -3.63
N ILE A 157 9.49 -17.79 -3.84
CA ILE A 157 9.10 -19.05 -3.20
C ILE A 157 10.36 -19.68 -2.61
N GLY A 158 10.44 -19.79 -1.29
CA GLY A 158 11.65 -20.21 -0.59
C GLY A 158 12.88 -19.37 -0.98
N PRO A 159 14.01 -19.99 -1.39
CA PRO A 159 15.19 -19.25 -1.84
C PRO A 159 15.06 -18.66 -3.25
N GLN A 160 14.14 -19.18 -4.07
CA GLN A 160 14.00 -18.87 -5.50
C GLN A 160 13.18 -17.60 -5.72
N PHE A 161 13.61 -16.75 -6.67
CA PHE A 161 12.89 -15.52 -7.00
C PHE A 161 12.89 -15.24 -8.50
N VAL A 162 11.81 -14.61 -8.98
CA VAL A 162 11.66 -14.16 -10.36
C VAL A 162 11.27 -12.68 -10.34
N GLY A 163 11.86 -11.90 -11.26
CA GLY A 163 11.57 -10.47 -11.39
C GLY A 163 11.03 -10.15 -12.76
N LEU A 164 9.87 -9.49 -12.81
CA LEU A 164 9.11 -9.15 -14.02
C LEU A 164 8.64 -7.71 -13.95
N THR A 165 8.22 -7.11 -15.07
CA THR A 165 7.53 -5.81 -15.05
C THR A 165 6.06 -6.04 -14.68
N VAL A 166 5.52 -5.31 -13.71
CA VAL A 166 4.20 -5.64 -13.14
C VAL A 166 3.05 -5.65 -14.16
N ASN A 167 3.12 -4.83 -15.22
CA ASN A 167 2.09 -4.74 -16.26
C ASN A 167 2.24 -5.80 -17.37
N GLU A 168 3.29 -6.62 -17.33
CA GLU A 168 3.49 -7.76 -18.23
C GLU A 168 3.08 -9.08 -17.57
N VAL A 169 2.71 -9.03 -16.28
CA VAL A 169 2.41 -10.21 -15.47
C VAL A 169 1.04 -10.75 -15.84
N SER A 170 1.02 -11.95 -16.41
CA SER A 170 -0.18 -12.76 -16.62
C SER A 170 0.11 -14.22 -16.29
N LYS A 171 0.83 -14.92 -17.17
CA LYS A 171 1.30 -16.30 -16.97
C LYS A 171 2.82 -16.34 -16.84
N ILE A 172 3.32 -16.89 -15.74
CA ILE A 172 4.74 -16.95 -15.42
C ILE A 172 5.18 -18.40 -15.48
N VAL A 173 5.96 -18.75 -16.50
CA VAL A 173 6.50 -20.10 -16.69
C VAL A 173 7.92 -20.16 -16.14
N LEU A 174 8.11 -20.94 -15.08
CA LEU A 174 9.36 -21.06 -14.34
C LEU A 174 10.04 -22.40 -14.65
N PRO A 175 11.38 -22.42 -14.75
CA PRO A 175 12.13 -23.66 -14.99
C PRO A 175 12.04 -24.61 -13.79
N LYS A 176 12.27 -25.90 -14.04
CA LYS A 176 12.17 -26.99 -13.06
C LYS A 176 12.91 -26.73 -11.74
N ASN A 177 14.08 -26.09 -11.79
CA ASN A 177 14.87 -25.76 -10.60
C ASN A 177 14.20 -24.73 -9.68
N PHE A 178 13.26 -23.94 -10.20
CA PHE A 178 12.45 -23.02 -9.39
C PHE A 178 11.38 -23.76 -8.59
N CYS A 179 10.79 -24.80 -9.18
CA CYS A 179 9.54 -25.41 -8.71
C CYS A 179 9.72 -26.44 -7.59
N ARG A 180 10.96 -26.80 -7.24
CA ARG A 180 11.30 -27.82 -6.22
C ARG A 180 11.76 -27.21 -4.89
N GLY A 181 11.52 -25.92 -4.68
CA GLY A 181 11.93 -25.16 -3.50
C GLY A 181 11.00 -25.28 -2.31
#